data_AF-A0A0S2TEC0-F1
#
_entry.id   AF-A0A0S2TEC0-F1
#
_cell.length_a   1.000
_cell.length_b   1.000
_cell.length_c   1.000
_cell.angle_alpha   90.00
_cell.angle_beta   90.00
_cell.angle_gamma   90.00
#
_symmetry.space_group_name_H-M   'P 1'
#
loop_
_entity.id
_entity.type
_entity.pdbx_description
1 polymer ?
#
loop_
_entity_poly.entity_id
_entity_poly.type
_entity_poly.pdbx_seq_one_letter_code
_entity_poly.pdbx_strand_id
1 'polypeptide(L)'
;MNTKTGLSFALLLSAALILPFAAVAGDEATSKMARIVADINHRPSATDKEKLRQIAEKGSPAQQAIANALLDMNHKVSPSAKDRLGKIAQDSSVPEDTRELASIVKEFHHEASSAAKQKLRDM
;
A
#
# COMPACT_ATOMS: atom_id res chain seq x y z
N MET A 1 6.67 16.32 65.41
CA MET A 1 5.80 15.18 65.09
C MET A 1 4.59 15.68 64.33
N ASN A 2 4.40 15.10 63.14
CA ASN A 2 3.22 14.99 62.29
C ASN A 2 2.53 16.26 61.75
N THR A 3 2.87 16.50 60.49
CA THR A 3 2.19 17.30 59.46
C THR A 3 0.79 16.77 59.13
N LYS A 4 -0.08 17.65 58.60
CA LYS A 4 -0.79 17.48 57.30
C LYS A 4 -1.80 18.61 57.08
N THR A 5 -1.38 19.60 56.29
CA THR A 5 -2.25 20.57 55.62
C THR A 5 -3.10 19.83 54.57
N GLY A 6 -4.41 20.05 54.63
CA GLY A 6 -5.39 19.46 53.69
C GLY A 6 -5.20 20.02 52.29
N LEU A 7 -4.96 19.13 51.33
CA LEU A 7 -4.72 19.41 49.93
C LEU A 7 -6.06 19.65 49.20
N SER A 8 -6.15 20.79 48.53
CA SER A 8 -7.29 21.24 47.72
C SER A 8 -7.68 20.26 46.61
N PHE A 9 -8.98 20.10 46.41
CA PHE A 9 -9.59 19.29 45.35
C PHE A 9 -9.47 20.04 44.00
N ALA A 10 -8.43 19.73 43.23
CA ALA A 10 -8.31 20.20 41.84
C ALA A 10 -9.07 19.25 40.91
N LEU A 11 -10.15 19.77 40.33
CA LEU A 11 -10.98 19.14 39.31
C LEU A 11 -10.16 18.93 38.02
N LEU A 12 -9.75 17.69 37.73
CA LEU A 12 -9.12 17.32 36.47
C LEU A 12 -10.19 17.24 35.37
N LEU A 13 -10.22 18.24 34.50
CA LEU A 13 -11.01 18.23 33.27
C LEU A 13 -10.28 17.37 32.23
N SER A 14 -10.60 16.08 32.19
CA SER A 14 -10.11 15.18 31.14
C SER A 14 -10.88 15.45 29.84
N ALA A 15 -10.29 16.25 28.95
CA ALA A 15 -10.75 16.33 27.57
C ALA A 15 -10.43 15.01 26.85
N ALA A 16 -11.46 14.22 26.56
CA ALA A 16 -11.34 13.04 25.71
C ALA A 16 -11.00 13.49 24.29
N LEU A 17 -9.75 13.24 23.87
CA LEU A 17 -9.29 13.45 22.51
C LEU A 17 -9.93 12.37 21.63
N ILE A 18 -11.07 12.66 21.02
CA ILE A 18 -11.66 11.81 19.98
C ILE A 18 -10.86 12.07 18.70
N LEU A 19 -9.84 11.25 18.47
CA LEU A 19 -9.19 11.19 17.17
C LEU A 19 -10.18 10.57 16.17
N PRO A 20 -10.44 11.19 15.01
CA PRO A 20 -11.14 10.48 13.96
C PRO A 20 -10.24 9.31 13.53
N PHE A 21 -10.73 8.09 13.71
CA PHE A 21 -10.17 6.93 13.04
C PHE A 21 -10.43 7.15 11.55
N ALA A 22 -9.47 7.77 10.86
CA ALA A 22 -9.45 7.75 9.41
C ALA A 22 -9.29 6.28 9.03
N ALA A 23 -10.36 5.67 8.52
CA ALA A 23 -10.24 4.45 7.75
C ALA A 23 -9.15 4.72 6.70
N VAL A 24 -8.09 3.91 6.72
CA VAL A 24 -7.04 3.96 5.70
C VAL A 24 -7.71 3.51 4.41
N ALA A 25 -8.28 4.45 3.68
CA ALA A 25 -8.57 4.23 2.27
C ALA A 25 -7.21 4.13 1.57
N GLY A 26 -6.97 3.02 0.89
CA GLY A 26 -5.76 2.83 0.11
C GLY A 26 -5.53 4.02 -0.82
N ASP A 27 -4.28 4.44 -0.95
CA ASP A 27 -3.92 5.53 -1.85
C ASP A 27 -4.46 5.25 -3.28
N GLU A 28 -5.01 6.27 -3.94
CA GLU A 28 -5.70 6.11 -5.23
C GLU A 28 -4.81 5.44 -6.30
N ALA A 29 -3.51 5.73 -6.31
CA ALA A 29 -2.59 5.09 -7.25
C ALA A 29 -2.38 3.61 -6.90
N THR A 30 -2.30 3.28 -5.61
CA THR A 30 -2.21 1.90 -5.13
C THR A 30 -3.46 1.11 -5.47
N SER A 31 -4.67 1.62 -5.20
CA SER A 31 -5.93 0.93 -5.56
C SER A 31 -6.09 0.80 -7.09
N LYS A 32 -5.67 1.80 -7.88
CA LYS A 32 -5.62 1.69 -9.35
C LYS A 32 -4.70 0.55 -9.82
N MET A 33 -3.48 0.47 -9.29
CA MET A 33 -2.57 -0.62 -9.63
C MET A 33 -3.12 -1.98 -9.17
N ALA A 34 -3.73 -2.05 -7.99
CA ALA A 34 -4.32 -3.29 -7.48
C ALA A 34 -5.41 -3.82 -8.41
N ARG A 35 -6.33 -2.95 -8.86
CA ARG A 35 -7.36 -3.31 -9.86
C ARG A 35 -6.76 -3.79 -11.17
N ILE A 36 -5.73 -3.10 -11.68
CA ILE A 36 -5.01 -3.54 -12.88
C ILE A 36 -4.46 -4.95 -12.68
N VAL A 37 -3.74 -5.21 -11.58
CA VAL A 37 -3.15 -6.54 -11.30
C VAL A 37 -4.23 -7.61 -11.15
N ALA A 38 -5.37 -7.29 -10.56
CA ALA A 38 -6.49 -8.24 -10.40
C ALA A 38 -7.11 -8.65 -11.74
N ASP A 39 -7.09 -7.75 -12.72
CA ASP A 39 -7.72 -7.91 -14.03
C ASP A 39 -6.73 -8.30 -15.15
N ILE A 40 -5.41 -8.33 -14.87
CA ILE A 40 -4.43 -8.83 -15.84
C ILE A 40 -4.75 -10.29 -16.18
N ASN A 41 -5.05 -10.50 -17.46
CA ASN A 41 -5.06 -11.80 -18.11
C ASN A 41 -3.93 -11.80 -19.14
N HIS A 42 -2.73 -12.22 -18.71
CA HIS A 42 -1.46 -12.24 -19.45
C HIS A 42 -0.58 -10.97 -19.38
N ARG A 43 -1.12 -9.79 -19.70
CA ARG A 43 -0.38 -8.49 -19.62
C ARG A 43 -1.35 -7.31 -19.45
N PRO A 44 -0.90 -6.16 -18.92
CA PRO A 44 -1.75 -4.97 -18.85
C PRO A 44 -2.26 -4.55 -20.24
N SER A 45 -3.52 -4.11 -20.32
CA SER A 45 -4.11 -3.54 -21.53
C SER A 45 -3.42 -2.23 -21.94
N ALA A 46 -3.67 -1.73 -23.16
CA ALA A 46 -3.11 -0.43 -23.57
C ALA A 46 -3.55 0.71 -22.65
N THR A 47 -4.83 0.73 -22.25
CA THR A 47 -5.41 1.69 -21.31
C THR A 47 -4.78 1.57 -19.93
N ASP A 48 -4.53 0.35 -19.44
CA ASP A 48 -3.92 0.16 -18.13
C ASP A 48 -2.44 0.52 -18.14
N LYS A 49 -1.72 0.25 -19.23
CA LYS A 49 -0.34 0.74 -19.41
C LYS A 49 -0.26 2.26 -19.32
N GLU A 50 -1.25 2.97 -19.85
CA GLU A 50 -1.27 4.42 -19.77
C GLU A 50 -1.45 4.92 -18.32
N LYS A 51 -2.38 4.31 -17.57
CA LYS A 51 -2.52 4.59 -16.13
C LYS A 51 -1.23 4.29 -15.37
N LEU A 52 -0.56 3.17 -15.69
CA LEU A 52 0.71 2.79 -15.07
C LEU A 52 1.82 3.79 -15.38
N ARG A 53 1.91 4.34 -16.60
CA ARG A 53 2.88 5.39 -16.92
C ARG A 53 2.67 6.64 -16.10
N GLN A 54 1.42 7.07 -15.95
CA GLN A 54 1.09 8.23 -15.12
C GLN A 54 1.51 8.04 -13.65
N ILE A 55 1.34 6.83 -13.12
CA ILE A 55 1.78 6.49 -11.76
C ILE A 55 3.31 6.39 -11.70
N ALA A 56 3.96 5.84 -12.72
CA ALA A 56 5.41 5.77 -12.82
C ALA A 56 6.08 7.16 -12.86
N GLU A 57 5.37 8.18 -13.33
CA GLU A 57 5.86 9.57 -13.37
C GLU A 57 5.55 10.35 -12.08
N LYS A 58 4.38 10.14 -11.47
CA LYS A 58 3.85 11.04 -10.43
C LYS A 58 3.65 10.40 -9.05
N GLY A 59 3.70 9.07 -8.96
CA GLY A 59 3.52 8.36 -7.70
C GLY A 59 4.68 8.58 -6.72
N SER A 60 4.52 8.09 -5.50
CA SER A 60 5.63 7.95 -4.55
C SER A 60 6.70 6.99 -5.09
N PRO A 61 7.95 7.02 -4.59
CA PRO A 61 9.01 6.12 -5.06
C PRO A 61 8.63 4.63 -5.05
N ALA A 62 7.87 4.18 -4.04
CA ALA A 62 7.36 2.81 -3.97
C ALA A 62 6.36 2.52 -5.10
N GLN A 63 5.41 3.43 -5.33
CA GLN A 63 4.39 3.28 -6.37
C GLN A 63 5.01 3.32 -7.76
N GLN A 64 5.97 4.20 -7.99
CA GLN A 64 6.72 4.26 -9.25
C GLN A 64 7.45 2.94 -9.52
N ALA A 65 8.07 2.34 -8.51
CA ALA A 65 8.75 1.06 -8.66
C ALA A 65 7.78 -0.08 -9.00
N ILE A 66 6.60 -0.13 -8.36
CA ILE A 66 5.55 -1.11 -8.68
C ILE A 66 5.03 -0.90 -10.11
N ALA A 67 4.70 0.34 -10.48
CA ALA A 67 4.19 0.65 -11.81
C ALA A 67 5.19 0.29 -12.92
N ASN A 68 6.47 0.61 -12.74
CA ASN A 68 7.52 0.24 -13.69
C ASN A 68 7.68 -1.28 -13.79
N ALA A 69 7.65 -2.02 -12.67
CA ALA A 69 7.68 -3.48 -12.71
C ALA A 69 6.49 -4.07 -13.50
N LEU A 70 5.31 -3.46 -13.42
CA LEU A 70 4.13 -3.87 -14.19
C LEU A 70 4.23 -3.51 -15.68
N LEU A 71 4.87 -2.39 -16.02
CA LEU A 71 5.11 -1.97 -17.41
C LEU A 71 6.16 -2.85 -18.11
N ASP A 72 7.21 -3.21 -17.39
CA ASP A 72 8.36 -3.97 -17.89
C ASP A 72 8.15 -5.49 -17.87
N MET A 73 7.09 -5.97 -17.21
CA MET A 73 6.86 -7.41 -17.10
C MET A 73 6.69 -8.05 -18.48
N ASN A 74 7.29 -9.22 -18.65
CA ASN A 74 7.01 -10.11 -19.78
C ASN A 74 6.61 -11.47 -19.23
N HIS A 75 5.30 -11.71 -19.07
CA HIS A 75 4.68 -12.84 -18.37
C HIS A 75 5.00 -12.91 -16.86
N LYS A 76 6.13 -12.36 -16.42
CA LYS A 76 6.55 -12.26 -15.02
C LYS A 76 7.38 -11.01 -14.80
N VAL A 77 7.50 -10.60 -13.55
CA VAL A 77 8.40 -9.53 -13.12
C VAL A 77 9.86 -9.98 -13.23
N SER A 78 10.76 -9.07 -13.63
CA SER A 78 12.19 -9.35 -13.75
C SER A 78 12.85 -9.61 -12.38
N PRO A 79 13.97 -10.36 -12.29
CA PRO A 79 14.66 -10.59 -11.03
C PRO A 79 15.02 -9.31 -10.28
N SER A 80 15.56 -8.30 -11.00
CA SER A 80 15.89 -7.00 -10.42
C SER A 80 14.66 -6.29 -9.84
N ALA A 81 13.53 -6.34 -10.54
CA ALA A 81 12.29 -5.78 -10.03
C ALA A 81 11.75 -6.58 -8.83
N LYS A 82 11.88 -7.92 -8.80
CA LYS A 82 11.52 -8.73 -7.62
C LYS A 82 12.29 -8.32 -6.37
N ASP A 83 13.60 -8.08 -6.47
CA ASP A 83 14.41 -7.64 -5.33
C ASP A 83 13.96 -6.28 -4.79
N ARG A 84 13.65 -5.33 -5.70
CA ARG A 84 13.15 -4.00 -5.33
C ARG A 84 11.78 -4.08 -4.66
N LEU A 85 10.86 -4.88 -5.21
CA LEU A 85 9.53 -5.11 -4.64
C LEU A 85 9.61 -5.79 -3.28
N GLY A 86 10.57 -6.72 -3.09
CA GLY A 86 10.83 -7.35 -1.79
C GLY A 86 11.23 -6.33 -0.72
N LYS A 87 12.08 -5.36 -1.06
CA LYS A 87 12.45 -4.27 -0.15
C LYS A 87 11.26 -3.39 0.20
N ILE A 88 10.43 -3.02 -0.78
CA ILE A 88 9.21 -2.23 -0.56
C ILE A 88 8.24 -2.97 0.37
N ALA A 89 8.03 -4.27 0.15
CA ALA A 89 7.14 -5.08 0.97
C ALA A 89 7.57 -5.17 2.45
N GLN A 90 8.85 -4.95 2.75
CA GLN A 90 9.42 -5.01 4.10
C GLN A 90 9.62 -3.63 4.74
N ASP A 91 9.46 -2.54 3.98
CA ASP A 91 9.71 -1.19 4.47
C ASP A 91 8.48 -0.64 5.23
N SER A 92 8.53 -0.66 6.56
CA SER A 92 7.44 -0.18 7.42
C SER A 92 7.06 1.29 7.24
N SER A 93 7.90 2.10 6.56
CA SER A 93 7.57 3.50 6.23
C SER A 93 6.63 3.62 5.02
N VAL A 94 6.50 2.55 4.22
CA VAL A 94 5.57 2.48 3.08
C VAL A 94 4.18 2.10 3.58
N PRO A 95 3.09 2.73 3.08
CA PRO A 95 1.72 2.36 3.45
C PRO A 95 1.41 0.88 3.26
N GLU A 96 0.62 0.30 4.16
CA GLU A 96 0.36 -1.14 4.21
C GLU A 96 -0.12 -1.73 2.89
N ASP A 97 -1.15 -1.16 2.27
CA ASP A 97 -1.68 -1.63 0.97
C ASP A 97 -0.62 -1.58 -0.13
N THR A 98 0.29 -0.61 -0.08
CA THR A 98 1.36 -0.49 -1.06
C THR A 98 2.42 -1.56 -0.86
N ARG A 99 2.70 -1.95 0.40
CA ARG A 99 3.57 -3.09 0.71
C ARG A 99 2.92 -4.41 0.30
N GLU A 100 1.63 -4.59 0.56
CA GLU A 100 0.92 -5.80 0.19
C GLU A 100 0.83 -5.95 -1.34
N LEU A 101 0.51 -4.86 -2.05
CA LEU A 101 0.56 -4.83 -3.52
C LEU A 101 1.96 -5.20 -4.03
N ALA A 102 3.03 -4.64 -3.46
CA ALA A 102 4.40 -5.01 -3.84
C ALA A 102 4.67 -6.49 -3.62
N SER A 103 4.21 -7.06 -2.50
CA SER A 103 4.35 -8.48 -2.20
C SER A 103 3.63 -9.37 -3.23
N ILE A 104 2.42 -8.99 -3.63
CA ILE A 104 1.64 -9.72 -4.66
C ILE A 104 2.33 -9.61 -6.02
N VAL A 105 2.74 -8.41 -6.44
CA VAL A 105 3.39 -8.18 -7.74
C VAL A 105 4.73 -8.90 -7.84
N LYS A 106 5.49 -9.01 -6.75
CA LYS A 106 6.76 -9.74 -6.69
C LYS A 106 6.61 -11.22 -7.07
N GLU A 107 5.49 -11.83 -6.69
CA GLU A 107 5.15 -13.22 -7.00
C GLU A 107 4.25 -13.38 -8.23
N PHE A 108 4.07 -12.31 -9.01
CA PHE A 108 3.17 -12.34 -10.16
C PHE A 108 3.77 -13.15 -11.33
N HIS A 109 3.00 -14.14 -11.79
CA HIS A 109 3.33 -15.03 -12.88
C HIS A 109 2.09 -15.30 -13.74
N HIS A 110 2.04 -14.74 -14.95
CA HIS A 110 0.91 -14.70 -15.90
C HIS A 110 -0.36 -14.00 -15.36
N GLU A 111 -0.85 -14.43 -14.21
CA GLU A 111 -1.98 -13.87 -13.48
C GLU A 111 -1.77 -13.98 -11.96
N ALA A 112 -2.52 -13.19 -11.20
CA ALA A 112 -2.58 -13.33 -9.75
C ALA A 112 -3.42 -14.56 -9.36
N SER A 113 -3.08 -15.21 -8.23
CA SER A 113 -3.90 -16.29 -7.68
C SER A 113 -5.29 -15.79 -7.29
N SER A 114 -6.29 -16.69 -7.20
CA SER A 114 -7.66 -16.28 -6.81
C SER A 114 -7.72 -15.57 -5.45
N ALA A 115 -6.94 -16.03 -4.48
CA ALA A 115 -6.84 -15.38 -3.17
C ALA A 115 -6.20 -13.98 -3.27
N ALA A 116 -5.16 -13.83 -4.10
CA ALA A 116 -4.55 -12.52 -4.34
C ALA A 116 -5.51 -11.59 -5.10
N LYS A 117 -6.28 -12.08 -6.08
CA LYS A 117 -7.29 -11.30 -6.80
C LYS A 117 -8.37 -10.76 -5.87
N GLN A 118 -8.80 -11.54 -4.87
CA GLN A 118 -9.75 -11.06 -3.88
C GLN A 118 -9.16 -9.90 -3.06
N LYS A 119 -7.97 -10.10 -2.49
CA LYS A 119 -7.26 -9.05 -1.74
C LYS A 119 -7.08 -7.77 -2.56
N LEU A 120 -6.64 -7.90 -3.82
CA LEU A 120 -6.45 -6.77 -4.73
C LEU A 120 -7.75 -6.00 -5.04
N ARG A 121 -8.92 -6.65 -4.94
CA ARG A 121 -10.23 -6.00 -5.14
C ARG A 121 -10.71 -5.29 -3.88
N ASP A 122 -10.19 -5.67 -2.72
CA ASP A 122 -10.52 -5.10 -1.42
C ASP A 122 -9.61 -3.89 -1.05
N MET A 123 -8.58 -3.62 -1.86
CA MET A 123 -7.63 -2.48 -1.75
C MET A 123 -8.15 -1.15 -2.32
#